data_AF-A0A356IV76-F1
#
_entry.id   AF-A0A356IV76-F1
#
_cell.length_a   1.000
_cell.length_b   1.000
_cell.length_c   1.000
_cell.angle_alpha   90.00
_cell.angle_beta   90.00
_cell.angle_gamma   90.00
#
_symmetry.space_group_name_H-M   'P 1'
#
loop_
_entity.id
_entity.type
_entity.pdbx_description
1 polymer ?
#
loop_
_entity_poly.entity_id
_entity_poly.type
_entity_poly.pdbx_seq_one_letter_code
_entity_poly.pdbx_strand_id
1 'polypeptide(L)' 'KKEKPVRQTWMLMLQHKEELLLYRRPEQGIWGGLWSFPEYPHADALQDALALSGTKVQHQAALAPFRHTFSH' A
#
# COMPACT_ATOMS: atom_id res chain seq x y z
N LYS A 1 1.10 -19.36 24.58
CA LYS A 1 1.88 -18.48 23.68
C LYS A 1 0.85 -17.65 22.90
N LYS A 2 0.64 -16.37 23.21
CA LYS A 2 -0.36 -15.56 22.48
C LYS A 2 0.22 -15.21 21.11
N GLU A 3 -0.44 -15.64 20.03
CA GLU A 3 -0.08 -15.22 18.68
C GLU A 3 -0.33 -13.72 18.54
N LYS A 4 0.69 -12.97 18.13
CA LYS A 4 0.51 -11.56 17.79
C LYS A 4 -0.33 -11.48 16.52
N PRO A 5 -1.33 -10.59 16.44
CA PRO A 5 -2.11 -10.43 15.22
C PRO A 5 -1.20 -10.03 14.08
N VAL A 6 -1.19 -10.84 13.01
CA VAL A 6 -0.47 -10.52 11.77
C VAL A 6 -1.50 -9.97 10.79
N ARG A 7 -1.20 -8.81 10.20
CA ARG A 7 -1.96 -8.25 9.09
C ARG A 7 -1.10 -8.26 7.84
N GLN A 8 -1.69 -8.66 6.73
CA GLN A 8 -1.10 -8.55 5.41
C GLN A 8 -1.81 -7.43 4.66
N THR A 9 -1.04 -6.64 3.91
CA THR A 9 -1.56 -5.57 3.05
C THR A 9 -0.71 -5.49 1.79
N TRP A 10 -1.33 -5.05 0.70
CA TRP A 10 -0.69 -4.75 -0.58
C TRP A 10 -0.62 -3.25 -0.74
N MET A 11 0.56 -2.72 -1.06
CA MET A 11 0.77 -1.29 -1.27
C MET A 11 1.01 -1.01 -2.76
N LEU A 12 0.23 -0.11 -3.34
CA LEU A 12 0.38 0.32 -4.71
C LEU A 12 1.34 1.50 -4.78
N MET A 13 2.52 1.26 -5.36
CA MET A 13 3.48 2.32 -5.67
C MET A 13 3.26 2.79 -7.10
N LEU A 14 2.68 3.97 -7.27
CA LEU A 14 2.58 4.63 -8.57
C LEU A 14 3.66 5.70 -8.68
N GLN A 15 4.46 5.59 -9.73
CA GLN A 15 5.49 6.54 -10.08
C GLN A 15 5.17 7.22 -11.40
N HIS A 16 5.28 8.54 -11.44
CA HIS A 16 5.24 9.33 -12.66
C HIS A 16 6.46 10.25 -12.68
N LYS A 17 7.40 10.00 -13.61
CA LYS A 17 8.71 10.65 -13.63
C LYS A 17 9.45 10.44 -12.29
N GLU A 18 9.75 11.51 -11.57
CA GLU A 18 10.43 11.48 -10.27
C GLU A 18 9.47 11.61 -9.08
N GLU A 19 8.16 11.55 -9.34
CA GLU A 19 7.13 11.74 -8.32
C GLU A 19 6.45 10.41 -7.97
N LEU A 20 6.14 10.25 -6.69
CA LEU A 20 5.41 9.10 -6.16
C LEU A 20 4.05 9.54 -5.63
N LEU A 21 3.02 8.75 -5.96
CA LEU A 21 1.69 8.96 -5.39
C LEU A 21 1.67 8.49 -3.94
N LEU A 22 1.39 9.42 -3.05
CA LEU A 22 1.13 9.16 -1.64
C LEU A 22 -0.23 9.74 -1.27
N TYR A 23 -0.92 9.13 -0.32
CA TYR A 23 -2.11 9.69 0.30
C TYR A 23 -1.85 9.93 1.79
N ARG A 24 -2.47 10.98 2.32
CA ARG A 24 -2.44 11.26 3.75
C ARG A 24 -3.49 10.39 4.43
N ARG A 25 -3.06 9.53 5.35
CA ARG A 25 -3.96 8.65 6.10
C ARG A 25 -4.89 9.48 7.00
N PRO A 26 -6.09 8.97 7.33
CA PRO A 26 -6.96 9.58 8.34
C PRO A 26 -6.18 9.83 9.63
N GLU A 27 -6.57 10.84 10.42
CA GLU A 27 -5.86 11.22 11.66
C GLU A 27 -5.94 10.15 12.76
N GLN A 28 -6.81 9.15 12.58
CA GLN A 28 -7.04 8.08 13.54
C GLN A 28 -6.29 6.80 13.15
N GLY A 29 -5.80 6.07 14.16
CA GLY A 29 -5.11 4.78 14.00
C GLY A 29 -3.59 4.86 14.18
N ILE A 30 -2.91 3.71 14.05
CA ILE A 30 -1.46 3.54 14.33
C ILE A 30 -0.57 4.46 13.46
N TRP A 31 -1.08 4.88 12.30
CA TRP A 31 -0.40 5.76 11.34
C TRP A 31 -1.19 7.04 11.06
N GLY A 32 -1.89 7.55 12.06
CA GLY A 32 -2.72 8.74 11.95
C GLY A 32 -1.97 9.92 11.31
N GLY A 33 -2.47 10.45 10.19
CA GLY A 33 -1.92 11.63 9.53
C GLY A 33 -0.60 11.45 8.78
N LEU A 34 -0.03 10.24 8.72
CA LEU A 34 1.17 9.93 7.94
C LEU A 34 0.85 9.80 6.45
N TRP A 35 1.85 10.07 5.61
CA TRP A 35 1.80 9.75 4.19
C TRP A 35 2.06 8.24 3.98
N SER A 36 1.23 7.59 3.17
CA SER A 36 1.37 6.17 2.81
C SER A 36 1.04 5.95 1.33
N PHE A 37 1.45 4.81 0.80
CA PHE A 37 1.03 4.31 -0.52
C PHE A 37 -0.35 3.68 -0.42
N PRO A 38 -1.25 3.88 -1.41
CA PRO A 38 -2.57 3.26 -1.42
C PRO A 38 -2.53 1.76 -1.04
N GLU A 39 -3.30 1.39 -0.03
CA GLU A 39 -3.31 0.05 0.57
C GLU A 39 -4.53 -0.75 0.14
N TYR A 40 -4.31 -2.04 -0.14
CA TYR A 40 -5.32 -2.97 -0.61
C TYR A 40 -5.23 -4.30 0.18
N PRO A 41 -6.36 -4.97 0.43
CA PRO A 41 -6.37 -6.21 1.21
C PRO A 41 -5.72 -7.41 0.48
N HIS A 42 -5.74 -7.42 -0.86
CA HIS A 42 -5.16 -8.46 -1.69
C HIS A 42 -4.70 -7.89 -3.05
N ALA A 43 -3.87 -8.64 -3.77
CA ALA A 43 -3.33 -8.24 -5.07
C ALA A 43 -4.43 -7.91 -6.08
N ASP A 44 -5.51 -8.71 -6.14
CA ASP A 44 -6.57 -8.49 -7.13
C ASP A 44 -7.29 -7.14 -6.92
N ALA A 45 -7.58 -6.75 -5.67
CA ALA A 45 -8.19 -5.44 -5.39
C ALA A 45 -7.30 -4.27 -5.81
N LEU A 46 -5.97 -4.44 -5.72
CA LEU A 46 -5.01 -3.46 -6.23
C LEU A 46 -5.05 -3.39 -7.76
N GLN A 47 -5.09 -4.55 -8.44
CA GLN A 47 -5.18 -4.59 -9.90
C GLN A 47 -6.49 -4.00 -10.43
N ASP A 48 -7.60 -4.29 -9.76
CA ASP A 48 -8.92 -3.73 -10.10
C ASP A 48 -8.91 -2.20 -9.98
N ALA A 49 -8.36 -1.68 -8.87
CA ALA A 49 -8.24 -0.23 -8.69
C ALA A 49 -7.32 0.42 -9.74
N LEU A 50 -6.23 -0.25 -10.11
CA LEU A 50 -5.33 0.20 -11.16
C LEU A 50 -6.05 0.25 -12.52
N ALA A 51 -6.81 -0.80 -12.86
CA ALA A 51 -7.59 -0.86 -14.09
C ALA A 51 -8.67 0.24 -14.15
N LEU A 52 -9.37 0.48 -13.04
CA LEU A 52 -10.41 1.52 -12.95
C LEU A 52 -9.84 2.94 -13.01
N SER A 53 -8.58 3.14 -12.63
CA SER A 53 -7.95 4.47 -12.68
C SER A 53 -7.76 5.01 -14.10
N GLY A 54 -7.86 4.16 -15.14
CA GLY A 54 -7.57 4.55 -16.52
C GLY A 54 -6.09 4.86 -16.79
N THR A 55 -5.21 4.58 -15.83
CA THR A 55 -3.77 4.85 -15.94
C THR A 55 -3.12 3.88 -16.92
N LYS A 56 -2.41 4.42 -17.93
CA LYS A 56 -1.56 3.60 -18.81
C LYS A 56 -0.26 3.26 -18.10
N VAL A 57 -0.11 2.01 -17.71
CA VAL A 57 1.08 1.50 -17.04
C VAL A 57 2.13 1.14 -18.08
N GLN A 58 3.31 1.77 -18.01
CA GLN A 58 4.44 1.45 -18.90
C GLN A 58 5.26 0.27 -18.39
N HIS A 59 5.42 0.18 -17.06
CA HIS A 59 6.17 -0.87 -16.40
C HIS A 59 5.48 -1.24 -15.09
N GLN A 60 5.36 -2.54 -14.82
CA GLN A 60 4.77 -3.09 -13.61
C GLN A 60 5.67 -4.19 -13.07
N ALA A 61 6.02 -4.11 -11.80
CA ALA A 61 6.76 -5.14 -11.10
C ALA A 61 6.30 -5.25 -9.65
N ALA A 62 6.25 -6.47 -9.12
CA ALA A 62 6.06 -6.70 -7.70
C ALA A 62 7.39 -6.53 -6.97
N LEU A 63 7.37 -5.77 -5.88
CA LEU A 63 8.52 -5.67 -4.98
C LEU A 63 8.52 -6.80 -3.97
N ALA A 64 9.70 -7.16 -3.46
CA ALA A 64 9.82 -8.17 -2.42
C ALA A 64 9.01 -7.75 -1.18
N PRO A 65 8.16 -8.64 -0.62
CA PRO A 65 7.43 -8.32 0.60
C PRO A 65 8.41 -8.21 1.76
N PHE A 66 8.08 -7.34 2.72
CA PHE A 66 8.83 -7.24 3.97
C PHE A 66 7.87 -7.26 5.16
N ARG A 67 8.38 -7.67 6.32
CA ARG A 67 7.62 -7.69 7.57
C ARG A 67 7.94 -6.44 8.37
N HIS A 68 6.92 -5.61 8.61
CA HIS A 68 6.99 -4.53 9.59
C HIS A 68 6.42 -5.01 10.93
N THR A 69 7.14 -4.79 12.02
CA THR A 69 6.70 -5.17 13.37
C THR A 69 6.54 -3.91 14.21
N PHE A 70 5.34 -3.72 14.77
CA PHE A 70 5.09 -2.70 15.77
C PHE A 70 5.54 -3.17 17.15
N SER A 71 6.17 -2.28 17.92
CA SER A 71 6.73 -2.61 19.24
C SER A 71 5.69 -2.68 20.36
N HIS A 72 4.49 -2.12 20.14
CA HIS A 72 3.41 -1.98 21.14
C HIS A 72 2.25 -2.94 20.85
#